data_AF-A0A9P8I4N0-F1
#
_entry.id   AF-A0A9P8I4N0-F1
#
_cell.length_a   1.000
_cell.length_b   1.000
_cell.length_c   1.000
_cell.angle_alpha   90.00
_cell.angle_beta   90.00
_cell.angle_gamma   90.00
#
_symmetry.space_group_name_H-M   'P 1'
#
loop_
_entity.id
_entity.type
_entity.pdbx_description
1 polymer ?
#
loop_
_entity_poly.entity_id
_entity_poly.type
_entity_poly.pdbx_seq_one_letter_code
_entity_poly.pdbx_strand_id
1 'polypeptide(L)'
;MVRYAATQITPAKSARARGAYLRVSFKNTRETAQAINGWKVSRAVKYLENVTNHKEAVPMRRYAGSTGRSAQGEFEDRLSPYMIEGLRLKVSRIYGSQESSRDDGYQPERKQFGVSRARWPVKSAEFLLGLLRNAEANADTKGLDTGNLIVKHIQVNQAPKQRRRTYRAHGRINPYMSNPCHIELILTEGEEVVQKSPEVVSREEGRLSARQRAIRQRRAITAA
;
A
#
# COMPACT_ATOMS: atom_id res chain seq x y z
N MET A 1 -29.06 -11.52 4.76
CA MET A 1 -28.03 -10.81 3.96
C MET A 1 -26.97 -10.24 4.91
N VAL A 2 -25.69 -10.46 4.65
CA VAL A 2 -24.61 -10.01 5.55
C VAL A 2 -24.24 -8.55 5.24
N ARG A 3 -24.14 -7.72 6.28
CA ARG A 3 -23.80 -6.29 6.13
C ARG A 3 -22.29 -6.08 5.97
N TYR A 4 -21.93 -5.18 5.07
CA TYR A 4 -20.58 -4.65 4.90
C TYR A 4 -20.40 -3.45 5.82
N ALA A 5 -19.18 -3.23 6.30
CA ALA A 5 -18.87 -2.09 7.16
C ALA A 5 -18.95 -0.74 6.40
N ALA A 6 -18.44 -0.70 5.16
CA ALA A 6 -18.50 0.50 4.32
C ALA A 6 -19.86 0.61 3.62
N THR A 7 -20.71 1.52 4.11
CA THR A 7 -22.09 1.74 3.61
C THR A 7 -22.19 2.85 2.56
N GLN A 8 -21.23 3.77 2.52
CA GLN A 8 -21.27 4.97 1.67
C GLN A 8 -20.97 4.70 0.19
N ILE A 9 -20.47 3.51 -0.16
CA ILE A 9 -20.10 3.16 -1.53
C ILE A 9 -21.32 2.65 -2.29
N THR A 10 -21.62 3.31 -3.42
CA THR A 10 -22.77 3.00 -4.28
C THR A 10 -22.68 1.56 -4.81
N PRO A 11 -23.70 0.70 -4.60
CA PRO A 11 -23.66 -0.70 -5.02
C PRO A 11 -23.58 -0.94 -6.53
N ALA A 12 -24.06 0.02 -7.34
CA ALA A 12 -24.06 -0.07 -8.80
C ALA A 12 -22.65 0.06 -9.38
N LYS A 13 -21.84 0.99 -8.85
CA LYS A 13 -20.47 1.26 -9.30
C LYS A 13 -19.40 0.50 -8.50
N SER A 14 -19.79 -0.58 -7.81
CA SER A 14 -18.87 -1.34 -6.99
C SER A 14 -19.11 -2.83 -7.05
N ALA A 15 -18.03 -3.60 -7.09
CA ALA A 15 -18.06 -5.05 -6.93
C ALA A 15 -17.67 -5.41 -5.50
N ARG A 16 -18.37 -6.37 -4.88
CA ARG A 16 -18.14 -6.77 -3.50
C ARG A 16 -17.80 -8.25 -3.43
N ALA A 17 -16.89 -8.62 -2.54
CA ALA A 17 -16.60 -10.00 -2.17
C ALA A 17 -16.40 -10.13 -0.66
N ARG A 18 -16.66 -11.31 -0.12
CA ARG A 18 -16.48 -11.58 1.32
C ARG A 18 -16.05 -13.01 1.54
N GLY A 19 -15.10 -13.20 2.45
CA GLY A 19 -14.78 -14.49 3.04
C GLY A 19 -15.19 -14.49 4.51
N ALA A 20 -15.91 -15.51 4.97
CA ALA A 20 -16.33 -15.65 6.35
C ALA A 20 -15.71 -16.87 7.02
N TYR A 21 -15.38 -16.76 8.32
CA TYR A 21 -14.79 -17.86 9.11
C TYR A 21 -13.53 -18.46 8.48
N LEU A 22 -12.73 -17.62 7.83
CA LEU A 22 -11.52 -18.07 7.15
C LEU A 22 -10.51 -18.56 8.19
N ARG A 23 -10.00 -19.78 7.99
CA ARG A 23 -9.01 -20.42 8.87
C ARG A 23 -7.59 -19.93 8.57
N VAL A 24 -7.41 -18.62 8.68
CA VAL A 24 -6.15 -17.90 8.50
C VAL A 24 -5.88 -17.00 9.69
N SER A 25 -4.62 -16.60 9.89
CA SER A 25 -4.25 -15.73 10.99
C SER A 25 -4.81 -14.33 10.79
N PHE A 26 -5.74 -13.90 11.64
CA PHE A 26 -6.29 -12.54 11.63
C PHE A 26 -5.20 -11.46 11.53
N LYS A 27 -4.13 -11.58 12.34
CA LYS A 27 -3.09 -10.56 12.42
C LYS A 27 -2.32 -10.43 11.11
N ASN A 28 -1.92 -11.54 10.52
CA ASN A 28 -1.18 -11.54 9.26
C ASN A 28 -2.08 -11.04 8.12
N THR A 29 -3.32 -11.54 8.07
CA THR A 29 -4.28 -11.15 7.03
C THR A 29 -4.62 -9.66 7.09
N ARG A 30 -4.63 -9.05 8.29
CA ARG A 30 -4.80 -7.61 8.42
C ARG A 30 -3.64 -6.85 7.77
N GLU A 31 -2.39 -7.19 8.07
CA GLU A 31 -1.24 -6.48 7.53
C GLU A 31 -1.16 -6.63 6.01
N THR A 32 -1.43 -7.84 5.47
CA THR A 32 -1.50 -8.07 4.02
C THR A 32 -2.60 -7.26 3.36
N ALA A 33 -3.80 -7.23 3.96
CA ALA A 33 -4.93 -6.49 3.43
C ALA A 33 -4.65 -4.99 3.41
N GLN A 34 -4.01 -4.45 4.45
CA GLN A 34 -3.66 -3.03 4.51
C GLN A 34 -2.57 -2.64 3.51
N ALA A 35 -1.68 -3.57 3.13
CA ALA A 35 -0.65 -3.30 2.12
C ALA A 35 -1.24 -3.06 0.71
N ILE A 36 -2.32 -3.75 0.36
CA ILE A 36 -2.96 -3.66 -0.97
C ILE A 36 -4.11 -2.64 -1.03
N ASN A 37 -4.44 -2.01 0.10
CA ASN A 37 -5.57 -1.08 0.17
C ASN A 37 -5.29 0.18 -0.68
N GLY A 38 -6.22 0.53 -1.57
CA GLY A 38 -6.09 1.68 -2.48
C GLY A 38 -5.30 1.41 -3.77
N TRP A 39 -4.85 0.17 -4.02
CA TRP A 39 -4.13 -0.16 -5.26
C TRP A 39 -5.08 -0.57 -6.39
N LYS A 40 -4.61 -0.44 -7.64
CA LYS A 40 -5.22 -1.13 -8.78
C LYS A 40 -5.19 -2.64 -8.55
N VAL A 41 -6.26 -3.32 -8.95
CA VAL A 41 -6.41 -4.78 -8.75
C VAL A 41 -5.28 -5.55 -9.42
N SER A 42 -4.88 -5.17 -10.64
CA SER A 42 -3.76 -5.78 -11.37
C SER A 42 -2.44 -5.75 -10.60
N ARG A 43 -2.11 -4.60 -9.99
CA ARG A 43 -0.92 -4.45 -9.13
C ARG A 43 -1.04 -5.29 -7.87
N ALA A 44 -2.21 -5.31 -7.24
CA ALA A 44 -2.44 -6.07 -6.02
C ALA A 44 -2.29 -7.59 -6.25
N VAL A 45 -2.80 -8.11 -7.36
CA VAL A 45 -2.63 -9.52 -7.74
C VAL A 45 -1.15 -9.86 -7.92
N LYS A 46 -0.42 -9.08 -8.72
CA LYS A 46 1.03 -9.28 -8.93
C LYS A 46 1.81 -9.25 -7.63
N TYR A 47 1.50 -8.30 -6.75
CA TYR A 47 2.12 -8.19 -5.44
C TYR A 47 1.92 -9.45 -4.58
N LEU A 48 0.68 -9.94 -4.48
CA LEU A 48 0.37 -11.10 -3.66
C LEU A 48 0.96 -12.40 -4.22
N GLU A 49 1.07 -12.52 -5.54
CA GLU A 49 1.80 -13.62 -6.20
C GLU A 49 3.30 -13.54 -5.87
N ASN A 50 3.88 -12.34 -5.87
CA ASN A 50 5.27 -12.13 -5.45
C ASN A 50 5.49 -12.44 -3.95
N VAL A 51 4.52 -12.16 -3.08
CA VAL A 51 4.57 -12.53 -1.66
C VAL A 51 4.56 -14.06 -1.49
N THR A 52 3.74 -14.76 -2.28
CA THR A 52 3.68 -16.23 -2.29
C THR A 52 5.02 -16.84 -2.71
N ASN A 53 5.68 -16.19 -3.69
CA ASN A 53 7.01 -16.56 -4.19
C ASN A 53 8.17 -15.99 -3.37
N HIS A 54 7.92 -15.34 -2.24
CA HIS A 54 8.93 -14.71 -1.37
C HIS A 54 9.78 -13.61 -2.04
N LYS A 55 9.32 -13.05 -3.15
CA LYS A 55 9.99 -11.98 -3.89
C LYS A 55 9.74 -10.60 -3.28
N GLU A 56 8.53 -10.37 -2.77
CA GLU A 56 8.15 -9.12 -2.10
C GLU A 56 7.61 -9.42 -0.71
N ALA A 57 8.02 -8.63 0.29
CA ALA A 57 7.59 -8.82 1.67
C ALA A 57 6.40 -7.93 2.05
N VAL A 58 5.62 -8.40 3.01
CA VAL A 58 4.47 -7.68 3.57
C VAL A 58 4.93 -6.82 4.73
N PRO A 59 4.70 -5.49 4.68
CA PRO A 59 5.08 -4.59 5.75
C PRO A 59 4.25 -4.87 7.01
N MET A 60 4.92 -5.14 8.14
CA MET A 60 4.26 -5.38 9.42
C MET A 60 4.26 -4.08 10.23
N ARG A 61 3.09 -3.44 10.36
CA ARG A 61 2.92 -2.14 11.04
C ARG A 61 2.32 -2.31 12.43
N ARG A 62 1.08 -2.78 12.52
CA ARG A 62 0.35 -2.86 13.81
C ARG A 62 0.75 -4.11 14.59
N TYR A 63 0.76 -5.26 13.93
CA TYR A 63 1.09 -6.54 14.57
C TYR A 63 2.52 -7.00 14.30
N ALA A 64 3.49 -6.19 14.70
CA ALA A 64 4.91 -6.39 14.38
C ALA A 64 5.78 -6.76 15.60
N GLY A 65 5.18 -7.26 16.68
CA GLY A 65 5.89 -7.70 17.88
C GLY A 65 6.85 -8.86 17.57
N SER A 66 8.11 -8.73 18.00
CA SER A 66 9.18 -9.72 17.76
C SER A 66 9.29 -10.17 16.31
N THR A 67 8.97 -9.28 15.37
CA THR A 67 9.09 -9.53 13.94
C THR A 67 10.50 -9.17 13.50
N GLY A 68 11.17 -10.12 12.83
CA GLY A 68 12.50 -9.91 12.27
C GLY A 68 12.51 -8.74 11.28
N ARG A 69 13.66 -8.08 11.19
CA ARG A 69 13.86 -7.04 10.18
C ARG A 69 14.18 -7.67 8.84
N SER A 70 13.72 -7.06 7.77
CA SER A 70 14.02 -7.50 6.40
C SER A 70 14.36 -6.29 5.55
N ALA A 71 15.39 -6.41 4.72
CA ALA A 71 15.79 -5.37 3.78
C ALA A 71 14.66 -4.99 2.81
N GLN A 72 13.70 -5.90 2.57
CA GLN A 72 12.53 -5.67 1.72
C GLN A 72 11.45 -4.78 2.37
N GLY A 73 11.52 -4.52 3.68
CA GLY A 73 10.53 -3.69 4.37
C GLY A 73 10.82 -2.17 4.31
N GLU A 74 12.09 -1.75 4.38
CA GLU A 74 12.49 -0.36 4.65
C GLU A 74 12.45 0.52 3.39
N PHE A 75 11.78 1.68 3.43
CA PHE A 75 11.83 2.78 2.44
C PHE A 75 11.39 4.14 3.02
N GLU A 76 12.30 5.09 3.14
CA GLU A 76 11.95 6.47 3.46
C GLU A 76 11.68 7.26 2.17
N ASP A 77 10.43 7.69 1.99
CA ASP A 77 10.01 9.10 2.02
C ASP A 77 9.04 9.56 0.92
N ARG A 78 8.18 10.49 1.34
CA ARG A 78 7.28 11.29 0.51
C ARG A 78 8.06 12.37 -0.23
N LEU A 79 9.02 12.05 -1.10
CA LEU A 79 9.63 13.07 -1.94
C LEU A 79 9.83 12.56 -3.36
N SER A 80 9.12 13.22 -4.28
CA SER A 80 9.22 13.05 -5.72
C SER A 80 10.69 13.12 -6.17
N PRO A 81 11.11 12.30 -7.15
CA PRO A 81 12.45 12.36 -7.76
C PRO A 81 12.89 13.78 -8.18
N TYR A 82 11.93 14.65 -8.50
CA TYR A 82 12.16 16.05 -8.86
C TYR A 82 12.71 16.94 -7.72
N MET A 83 12.65 16.51 -6.46
CA MET A 83 13.27 17.26 -5.33
C MET A 83 14.74 16.92 -5.10
N ILE A 84 15.21 15.76 -5.57
CA ILE A 84 16.57 15.27 -5.31
C ILE A 84 17.61 16.05 -6.14
N GLU A 85 17.25 16.46 -7.36
CA GLU A 85 18.11 17.29 -8.21
C GLU A 85 18.36 18.70 -7.62
N GLY A 86 17.35 19.28 -6.96
CA GLY A 86 17.45 20.62 -6.36
C GLY A 86 18.30 20.71 -5.10
N LEU A 87 18.46 19.60 -4.37
CA LEU A 87 19.33 19.51 -3.19
C LEU A 87 20.78 19.15 -3.57
N ARG A 88 20.99 18.33 -4.61
CA ARG A 88 22.32 17.97 -5.13
C ARG A 88 23.10 19.21 -5.62
N LEU A 89 22.42 20.18 -6.22
CA LEU A 89 23.00 21.45 -6.66
C LEU A 89 23.33 22.45 -5.53
N LYS A 90 22.79 22.26 -4.32
CA LYS A 90 23.09 23.13 -3.16
C LYS A 90 24.32 22.66 -2.38
N VAL A 91 24.54 21.35 -2.30
CA VAL A 91 25.68 20.78 -1.54
C VAL A 91 26.99 20.93 -2.31
N SER A 92 26.98 20.86 -3.65
CA SER A 92 28.18 21.07 -4.48
C SER A 92 28.72 22.51 -4.44
N ARG A 93 27.93 23.46 -3.93
CA ARG A 93 28.32 24.86 -3.79
C ARG A 93 29.09 25.14 -2.48
N ILE A 94 29.12 24.18 -1.55
CA ILE A 94 29.72 24.36 -0.21
C ILE A 94 31.05 23.61 -0.07
N TYR A 95 31.23 22.44 -0.70
CA TYR A 95 32.46 21.67 -0.62
C TYR A 95 33.02 21.38 -2.01
N GLY A 96 34.27 21.80 -2.21
CA GLY A 96 35.00 21.71 -3.48
C GLY A 96 35.08 20.29 -4.05
N SER A 97 35.16 20.24 -5.37
CA SER A 97 35.28 19.04 -6.18
C SER A 97 36.56 18.26 -5.88
N GLN A 98 36.42 17.14 -5.17
CA GLN A 98 37.31 16.00 -5.35
C GLN A 98 36.44 14.75 -5.57
N GLU A 99 36.23 14.40 -6.84
CA GLU A 99 35.69 13.12 -7.25
C GLU A 99 36.77 12.06 -7.02
N SER A 100 36.71 11.34 -5.89
CA SER A 100 37.49 10.12 -5.73
C SER A 100 36.74 8.97 -6.41
N SER A 101 37.33 8.47 -7.49
CA SER A 101 36.94 7.28 -8.25
C SER A 101 36.94 6.04 -7.34
N ARG A 102 35.78 5.73 -6.76
CA ARG A 102 35.43 4.39 -6.27
C ARG A 102 34.00 4.10 -6.74
N ASP A 103 33.87 3.94 -8.05
CA ASP A 103 32.68 3.38 -8.69
C ASP A 103 32.63 1.86 -8.45
N ASP A 104 32.42 1.47 -7.18
CA ASP A 104 31.87 0.15 -6.90
C ASP A 104 30.37 0.27 -7.15
N GLY A 105 29.93 -0.17 -8.33
CA GLY A 105 28.58 -0.07 -8.87
C GLY A 105 27.50 -0.81 -8.08
N TYR A 106 27.30 -0.43 -6.81
CA TYR A 106 26.11 -0.78 -6.06
C TYR A 106 25.04 0.27 -6.33
N GLN A 107 24.17 0.02 -7.32
CA GLN A 107 22.90 0.73 -7.40
C GLN A 107 22.03 0.23 -6.23
N PRO A 108 21.72 1.05 -5.21
CA PRO A 108 20.81 0.60 -4.16
C PRO A 108 19.42 0.46 -4.78
N GLU A 109 18.97 -0.77 -4.98
CA GLU A 109 17.60 -1.08 -5.39
C GLU A 109 16.64 -0.31 -4.45
N ARG A 110 15.84 0.61 -5.02
CA ARG A 110 14.90 1.44 -4.26
C ARG A 110 13.72 0.58 -3.77
N LYS A 111 13.41 0.70 -2.48
CA LYS A 111 12.54 -0.21 -1.70
C LYS A 111 11.11 0.37 -1.51
N GLN A 112 10.13 -0.41 -1.03
CA GLN A 112 8.70 -0.19 -1.34
C GLN A 112 7.79 0.41 -0.23
N PHE A 113 8.05 0.23 1.09
CA PHE A 113 7.02 0.48 2.14
C PHE A 113 7.41 1.29 3.40
N GLY A 114 8.67 1.56 3.70
CA GLY A 114 9.03 2.41 4.85
C GLY A 114 9.00 1.78 6.21
N VAL A 115 9.21 0.47 6.31
CA VAL A 115 9.19 -0.25 7.60
C VAL A 115 10.31 -1.25 7.75
N SER A 116 11.03 -1.23 8.87
CA SER A 116 12.09 -2.23 9.12
C SER A 116 11.59 -3.67 9.22
N ARG A 117 10.33 -3.86 9.58
CA ARG A 117 9.74 -5.16 9.91
C ARG A 117 8.81 -5.62 8.80
N ALA A 118 9.12 -6.77 8.21
CA ALA A 118 8.32 -7.37 7.14
C ALA A 118 8.38 -8.92 7.18
N ARG A 119 7.37 -9.58 6.61
CA ARG A 119 7.25 -11.05 6.54
C ARG A 119 6.54 -11.50 5.25
N TRP A 120 6.57 -12.80 4.96
CA TRP A 120 5.84 -13.42 3.84
C TRP A 120 4.70 -14.32 4.34
N PRO A 121 3.52 -13.76 4.69
CA PRO A 121 2.37 -14.54 5.13
C PRO A 121 1.65 -15.22 3.95
N VAL A 122 2.25 -16.28 3.40
CA VAL A 122 1.79 -17.01 2.20
C VAL A 122 0.30 -17.36 2.27
N LYS A 123 -0.15 -18.03 3.34
CA LYS A 123 -1.56 -18.42 3.52
C LYS A 123 -2.52 -17.23 3.51
N SER A 124 -2.11 -16.07 4.03
CA SER A 124 -2.97 -14.89 3.99
C SER A 124 -3.06 -14.30 2.57
N ALA A 125 -1.95 -14.35 1.81
CA ALA A 125 -1.90 -13.88 0.43
C ALA A 125 -2.77 -14.74 -0.50
N GLU A 126 -2.72 -16.07 -0.39
CA GLU A 126 -3.54 -17.00 -1.17
C GLU A 126 -5.05 -16.74 -1.02
N PHE A 127 -5.52 -16.55 0.23
CA PHE A 127 -6.93 -16.26 0.48
C PHE A 127 -7.34 -14.88 -0.07
N LEU A 128 -6.45 -13.89 -0.04
CA LEU A 128 -6.71 -12.57 -0.63
C LEU A 128 -6.72 -12.61 -2.16
N LEU A 129 -5.84 -13.39 -2.78
CA LEU A 129 -5.84 -13.63 -4.23
C LEU A 129 -7.17 -14.25 -4.69
N GLY A 130 -7.63 -15.29 -3.98
CA GLY A 130 -8.93 -15.91 -4.27
C GLY A 130 -10.10 -14.92 -4.14
N LEU A 131 -10.07 -14.05 -3.13
CA LEU A 131 -11.10 -13.02 -2.95
C LEU A 131 -11.06 -11.91 -4.01
N LEU A 132 -9.87 -11.51 -4.46
CA LEU A 132 -9.71 -10.53 -5.53
C LEU A 132 -10.24 -11.06 -6.86
N ARG A 133 -9.88 -12.30 -7.24
CA ARG A 133 -10.40 -12.94 -8.46
C ARG A 133 -11.92 -13.10 -8.44
N ASN A 134 -12.49 -13.44 -7.29
CA ASN A 134 -13.95 -13.48 -7.12
C ASN A 134 -14.58 -12.08 -7.24
N ALA A 135 -13.95 -11.05 -6.68
CA ALA A 135 -14.45 -9.68 -6.78
C ALA A 135 -14.35 -9.12 -8.22
N GLU A 136 -13.33 -9.51 -8.97
CA GLU A 136 -13.14 -9.20 -10.39
C GLU A 136 -14.24 -9.83 -11.25
N ALA A 137 -14.52 -11.13 -11.07
CA ALA A 137 -15.65 -11.79 -11.74
C ALA A 137 -17.01 -11.13 -11.40
N ASN A 138 -17.18 -10.64 -10.17
CA ASN A 138 -18.37 -9.87 -9.79
C ASN A 138 -18.40 -8.47 -10.41
N ALA A 139 -17.27 -7.91 -10.82
CA ALA A 139 -17.19 -6.64 -11.55
C ALA A 139 -17.54 -6.85 -13.02
N ASP A 140 -17.04 -7.92 -13.64
CA ASP A 140 -17.36 -8.33 -15.01
C ASP A 140 -18.87 -8.50 -15.21
N THR A 141 -19.51 -9.25 -14.30
CA THR A 141 -20.97 -9.47 -14.34
C THR A 141 -21.78 -8.17 -14.19
N LYS A 142 -21.19 -7.13 -13.61
CA LYS A 142 -21.79 -5.79 -13.48
C LYS A 142 -21.44 -4.86 -14.64
N GLY A 143 -20.60 -5.28 -15.58
CA GLY A 143 -20.13 -4.47 -16.69
C GLY A 143 -19.21 -3.32 -16.26
N LEU A 144 -18.51 -3.45 -15.14
CA LEU A 144 -17.49 -2.49 -14.73
C LEU A 144 -16.19 -2.73 -15.53
N ASP A 145 -15.41 -1.68 -15.77
CA ASP A 145 -14.13 -1.80 -16.46
C ASP A 145 -13.06 -2.48 -15.56
N THR A 146 -12.68 -3.71 -15.90
CA THR A 146 -11.68 -4.50 -15.16
C THR A 146 -10.30 -3.87 -15.15
N GLY A 147 -9.92 -3.17 -16.22
CA GLY A 147 -8.59 -2.56 -16.35
C GLY A 147 -8.32 -1.45 -15.34
N ASN A 148 -9.40 -0.78 -14.90
CA ASN A 148 -9.34 0.37 -14.00
C ASN A 148 -9.92 0.10 -12.61
N LEU A 149 -10.14 -1.16 -12.22
CA LEU A 149 -10.58 -1.48 -10.87
C LEU A 149 -9.52 -1.12 -9.81
N ILE A 150 -9.98 -0.48 -8.75
CA ILE A 150 -9.20 -0.12 -7.56
C ILE A 150 -9.83 -0.78 -6.33
N VAL A 151 -8.96 -1.28 -5.45
CA VAL A 151 -9.35 -1.72 -4.11
C VAL A 151 -9.71 -0.51 -3.26
N LYS A 152 -11.00 -0.13 -3.25
CA LYS A 152 -11.47 1.04 -2.51
C LYS A 152 -11.50 0.81 -1.01
N HIS A 153 -11.96 -0.37 -0.61
CA HIS A 153 -12.09 -0.72 0.79
C HIS A 153 -11.80 -2.20 1.01
N ILE A 154 -10.91 -2.47 1.95
CA ILE A 154 -10.65 -3.80 2.46
C ILE A 154 -10.61 -3.77 3.98
N GLN A 155 -11.38 -4.65 4.60
CA GLN A 155 -11.44 -4.78 6.04
C GLN A 155 -11.35 -6.24 6.45
N VAL A 156 -10.65 -6.46 7.56
CA VAL A 156 -10.46 -7.76 8.16
C VAL A 156 -10.96 -7.67 9.60
N ASN A 157 -11.96 -8.48 9.93
CA ASN A 157 -12.56 -8.57 11.25
C ASN A 157 -12.19 -9.91 11.91
N GLN A 158 -12.11 -9.93 13.23
CA GLN A 158 -11.93 -11.20 13.96
C GLN A 158 -13.21 -12.03 13.85
N ALA A 159 -13.03 -13.33 13.65
CA ALA A 159 -14.12 -14.31 13.75
C ALA A 159 -14.07 -15.00 15.13
N PRO A 160 -15.17 -15.66 15.56
CA PRO A 160 -15.20 -16.46 16.77
C PRO A 160 -14.02 -17.44 16.87
N LYS A 161 -13.31 -17.42 18.00
CA LYS A 161 -12.13 -18.25 18.24
C LYS A 161 -12.51 -19.71 18.38
N GLN A 162 -11.84 -20.62 17.67
CA GLN A 162 -12.06 -22.05 17.85
C GLN A 162 -11.15 -22.57 18.97
N ARG A 163 -11.72 -23.33 19.91
CA ARG A 163 -11.04 -23.78 21.12
C ARG A 163 -10.49 -25.18 20.96
N ARG A 164 -9.24 -25.37 21.40
CA ARG A 164 -8.57 -26.66 21.64
C ARG A 164 -7.87 -26.60 22.99
N ARG A 165 -7.40 -27.75 23.48
CA ARG A 165 -6.66 -27.87 24.74
C ARG A 165 -5.18 -28.11 24.47
N THR A 166 -4.33 -27.60 25.35
CA THR A 166 -2.91 -27.98 25.44
C THR A 166 -2.62 -28.45 26.85
N TYR A 167 -2.20 -29.71 26.98
CA TYR A 167 -1.73 -30.27 28.23
C TYR A 167 -0.34 -29.76 28.55
N ARG A 168 -0.10 -29.44 29.82
CA ARG A 168 1.15 -28.87 30.33
C ARG A 168 1.60 -29.63 31.57
N ALA A 169 2.84 -29.37 31.99
CA ALA A 169 3.43 -29.95 33.19
C ALA A 169 2.52 -29.78 34.42
N HIS A 170 2.58 -30.78 35.31
CA HIS A 170 1.77 -30.89 36.54
C HIS A 170 0.25 -30.94 36.30
N GLY A 171 -0.19 -31.57 35.21
CA GLY A 171 -1.63 -31.76 34.93
C GLY A 171 -2.39 -30.48 34.51
N ARG A 172 -1.68 -29.37 34.26
CA ARG A 172 -2.30 -28.11 33.84
C ARG A 172 -2.89 -28.22 32.43
N ILE A 173 -4.07 -27.62 32.22
CA ILE A 173 -4.73 -27.54 30.91
C ILE A 173 -4.86 -26.09 30.49
N ASN A 174 -4.13 -25.70 29.44
CA ASN A 174 -4.17 -24.35 28.88
C ASN A 174 -5.02 -24.30 27.60
N PRO A 175 -5.64 -23.15 27.28
CA PRO A 175 -6.37 -22.98 26.04
C PRO A 175 -5.42 -22.82 24.85
N TYR A 176 -5.71 -23.52 23.76
CA TYR A 176 -5.08 -23.31 22.46
C TYR A 176 -6.16 -22.90 21.45
N MET A 177 -6.14 -21.63 21.06
CA MET A 177 -7.22 -21.03 20.27
C MET A 177 -6.73 -20.64 18.88
N SER A 178 -7.49 -21.01 17.85
CA SER A 178 -7.33 -20.41 16.53
C SER A 178 -7.99 -19.03 16.51
N ASN A 179 -7.43 -18.11 15.74
CA ASN A 179 -7.96 -16.76 15.54
C ASN A 179 -8.34 -16.56 14.07
N PRO A 180 -9.47 -17.15 13.61
CA PRO A 180 -9.96 -16.98 12.25
C PRO A 180 -10.41 -15.54 11.99
N CYS A 181 -10.66 -15.20 10.73
CA CYS A 181 -11.12 -13.87 10.35
C CYS A 181 -12.26 -13.87 9.32
N HIS A 182 -12.96 -12.73 9.26
CA HIS A 182 -13.83 -12.36 8.16
C HIS A 182 -13.10 -11.30 7.34
N ILE A 183 -13.09 -11.44 6.02
CA ILE A 183 -12.54 -10.45 5.10
C ILE A 183 -13.68 -9.92 4.26
N GLU A 184 -13.76 -8.59 4.15
CA GLU A 184 -14.69 -7.89 3.27
C GLU A 184 -13.91 -6.98 2.33
N LEU A 185 -14.22 -7.07 1.04
CA LEU A 185 -13.54 -6.38 -0.05
C LEU A 185 -14.58 -5.68 -0.92
N ILE A 186 -14.28 -4.43 -1.28
CA ILE A 186 -15.07 -3.62 -2.21
C ILE A 186 -14.12 -3.03 -3.24
N LEU A 187 -14.41 -3.30 -4.51
CA LEU A 187 -13.75 -2.73 -5.67
C LEU A 187 -14.64 -1.65 -6.27
N THR A 188 -14.03 -0.58 -6.78
CA THR A 188 -14.69 0.46 -7.57
C THR A 188 -13.84 0.75 -8.79
N GLU A 189 -14.45 1.29 -9.83
CA GLU A 189 -13.69 1.90 -10.93
C GLU A 189 -12.89 3.09 -10.39
N GLY A 190 -11.64 3.22 -10.85
CA GLY A 190 -10.85 4.41 -10.61
C GLY A 190 -11.30 5.56 -11.50
N GLU A 191 -11.18 6.79 -10.99
CA GLU A 191 -11.30 7.97 -11.85
C GLU A 191 -10.08 8.02 -12.76
N GLU A 192 -10.28 8.01 -14.08
CA GLU A 192 -9.21 8.28 -15.02
C GLU A 192 -8.81 9.75 -14.91
N VAL A 193 -7.66 10.02 -14.31
CA VAL A 193 -7.05 11.35 -14.35
C VAL A 193 -6.47 11.54 -15.74
N VAL A 194 -7.28 12.08 -16.65
CA VAL A 194 -6.83 12.51 -17.97
C VAL A 194 -5.77 13.59 -17.77
N GLN A 195 -4.56 13.36 -18.32
CA GLN A 195 -3.50 14.36 -18.29
C GLN A 195 -4.02 15.63 -18.97
N LYS A 196 -4.10 16.73 -18.21
CA LYS A 196 -4.45 18.03 -18.77
C LYS A 196 -3.45 18.37 -19.87
N SER A 197 -3.93 18.95 -20.98
CA SER A 197 -3.03 19.37 -22.05
C SER A 197 -1.99 20.38 -21.53
N PRO A 198 -0.77 20.40 -22.10
CA PRO A 198 0.29 21.31 -21.67
C PRO A 198 -0.11 22.80 -21.73
N GLU A 199 -1.05 23.16 -22.60
CA GLU A 199 -1.61 24.52 -22.66
C GLU A 199 -2.46 24.90 -21.43
N VAL A 200 -3.18 23.95 -20.83
CA VAL A 200 -4.01 24.24 -19.65
C VAL A 200 -3.15 24.36 -18.40
N VAL A 201 -2.10 23.53 -18.29
CA VAL A 201 -1.13 23.59 -17.18
C VAL A 201 -0.36 24.91 -17.19
N SER A 202 0.15 25.33 -18.34
CA SER A 202 0.88 26.61 -18.49
C SER A 202 0.01 27.84 -18.18
N ARG A 203 -1.29 27.81 -18.51
CA ARG A 203 -2.25 28.88 -18.14
C ARG A 203 -2.52 28.96 -16.63
N GLU A 204 -2.55 27.83 -15.93
CA GLU A 204 -2.74 27.77 -14.47
C GLU A 204 -1.47 28.23 -13.72
N GLU A 205 -0.28 27.82 -14.17
CA GLU A 205 1.01 28.23 -13.59
C GLU A 205 1.28 29.74 -13.73
N GLY A 206 0.75 30.38 -14.77
CA GLY A 206 0.85 31.84 -14.98
C GLY A 206 0.05 32.67 -13.97
N ARG A 207 -0.93 32.09 -13.26
CA ARG A 207 -1.74 32.80 -12.26
C ARG A 207 -1.06 32.82 -10.90
N LEU A 208 -0.10 33.73 -10.74
CA LEU A 208 0.48 34.02 -9.43
C LEU A 208 -0.58 34.62 -8.49
N SER A 209 -0.64 34.10 -7.26
CA SER A 209 -1.39 34.73 -6.16
C SER A 209 -0.84 36.13 -5.86
N ALA A 210 -1.68 37.05 -5.37
CA ALA A 210 -1.26 38.42 -5.01
C ALA A 210 -0.01 38.43 -4.11
N ARG A 211 0.07 37.48 -3.16
CA ARG A 211 1.22 37.30 -2.28
C ARG A 211 2.49 36.86 -3.03
N GLN A 212 2.34 35.96 -4.00
CA GLN A 212 3.46 35.48 -4.82
C GLN A 212 3.96 36.57 -5.79
N ARG A 213 3.06 37.41 -6.34
CA ARG A 213 3.42 38.58 -7.16
C ARG A 213 4.24 39.60 -6.35
N ALA A 214 3.78 39.92 -5.14
CA ALA A 214 4.48 40.84 -4.25
C ALA A 214 5.89 40.33 -3.88
N ILE A 215 6.04 39.03 -3.57
CA ILE A 215 7.35 38.43 -3.27
C ILE A 215 8.28 38.48 -4.50
N ARG A 216 7.76 38.21 -5.70
CA ARG A 216 8.52 38.26 -6.94
C ARG A 216 9.02 39.67 -7.26
N GLN A 217 8.14 40.67 -7.13
CA GLN A 217 8.51 42.09 -7.27
C GLN A 217 9.57 42.50 -6.25
N ARG A 218 9.38 42.13 -4.98
CA ARG A 218 10.34 42.45 -3.92
C ARG A 218 11.71 41.82 -4.18
N ARG A 219 11.76 40.54 -4.59
CA ARG A 219 13.01 39.86 -4.98
C ARG A 219 13.67 40.49 -6.19
N ALA A 220 12.91 40.96 -7.19
CA ALA A 220 13.45 41.63 -8.36
C ALA A 220 14.09 42.98 -8.00
N ILE A 221 13.46 43.75 -7.09
CA ILE A 221 14.00 45.03 -6.59
C ILE A 221 15.28 44.81 -5.77
N THR A 222 15.35 43.76 -4.97
CA THR A 222 16.54 43.46 -4.14
C THR A 222 17.71 42.85 -4.94
N ALA A 223 17.44 42.36 -6.15
CA ALA A 223 18.45 41.74 -7.02
C ALA A 223 19.01 42.69 -8.09
N ALA A 224 18.44 43.90 -8.22
CA ALA A 224 18.94 45.00 -9.04
C ALA A 224 19.84 45.91 -8.19
#